data_AF-A0A964P429-F1
#
_entry.id   AF-A0A964P429-F1
#
_cell.length_a   1.000
_cell.length_b   1.000
_cell.length_c   1.000
_cell.angle_alpha   90.00
_cell.angle_beta   90.00
_cell.angle_gamma   90.00
#
_symmetry.space_group_name_H-M   'P 1'
#
loop_
_entity.id
_entity.type
_entity.pdbx_description
1 polymer ?
#
loop_
_entity_poly.entity_id
_entity_poly.type
_entity_poly.pdbx_seq_one_letter_code
_entity_poly.pdbx_strand_id
1 'polypeptide(L)'
;DHDAPPLGGEWYTATSGQYPRQTMPRATSKTPAVTRPHVLPPARRRAVQQRLLNWYDEHTQPFPWRSARNPYAALVAAVAAQQTQMSRVLEVYARWMTAFPTLADLARADRAAVLQTWGRAGYPRRAVGLHETARRCMEENGGVLPRDPEALRALPGVGPFTAAIVRTFGFEEDAPAVDTNIVRILGRLVFGDLQPARDTPRAEIDASATAIFPTGEGPRWNPALMDYGARVCTPNPHCDVCVVASMCAARPRFAAGEVAEPVRAQAAFEGSERQARGRVMQVLRDAEGAPVLLGALAKRAGATTTEERTRVRILLRRLAEEGLAWTDGQRAGLGQRPA
;
A
#
# COMPACT_ATOMS: atom_id res chain seq x y z
N ASP A 1 -37.60 -76.98 -6.52
CA ASP A 1 -36.70 -77.37 -5.43
C ASP A 1 -36.23 -76.17 -4.64
N HIS A 2 -36.78 -76.11 -3.42
CA HIS A 2 -36.39 -75.38 -2.20
C HIS A 2 -36.45 -73.82 -2.13
N ASP A 3 -37.57 -73.35 -1.55
CA ASP A 3 -37.70 -72.56 -0.32
C ASP A 3 -36.72 -71.39 0.00
N ALA A 4 -37.29 -70.21 0.26
CA ALA A 4 -36.71 -69.14 1.11
C ALA A 4 -37.05 -69.41 2.61
N PRO A 5 -36.66 -68.63 3.66
CA PRO A 5 -35.78 -67.45 3.87
C PRO A 5 -34.86 -67.67 5.15
N PRO A 6 -34.71 -66.79 6.20
CA PRO A 6 -34.30 -65.38 6.38
C PRO A 6 -33.08 -65.17 7.36
N LEU A 7 -32.68 -63.89 7.57
CA LEU A 7 -32.18 -63.21 8.80
C LEU A 7 -31.32 -63.93 9.88
N GLY A 8 -30.28 -63.23 10.34
CA GLY A 8 -30.00 -63.09 11.80
C GLY A 8 -28.58 -63.44 12.27
N GLY A 9 -28.03 -62.62 13.18
CA GLY A 9 -26.79 -62.98 13.93
C GLY A 9 -25.86 -61.85 14.42
N GLU A 10 -26.40 -60.69 14.81
CA GLU A 10 -26.19 -60.06 16.14
C GLU A 10 -24.82 -60.09 16.92
N TRP A 11 -24.36 -58.86 17.27
CA TRP A 11 -23.74 -58.38 18.54
C TRP A 11 -22.20 -58.42 18.83
N TYR A 12 -21.69 -57.22 19.24
CA TYR A 12 -20.69 -56.89 20.31
C TYR A 12 -19.29 -57.55 20.27
N THR A 13 -18.11 -56.96 20.56
CA THR A 13 -17.63 -55.67 21.08
C THR A 13 -16.09 -55.65 21.03
N ALA A 14 -15.51 -54.43 21.09
CA ALA A 14 -14.15 -54.09 21.57
C ALA A 14 -12.96 -54.60 20.73
N THR A 15 -11.86 -53.87 20.55
CA THR A 15 -11.16 -52.99 21.49
C THR A 15 -10.27 -52.00 20.70
N SER A 16 -10.14 -50.79 21.23
CA SER A 16 -9.18 -49.77 20.84
C SER A 16 -7.74 -50.28 20.77
N GLY A 17 -7.17 -50.33 19.56
CA GLY A 17 -5.74 -50.55 19.31
C GLY A 17 -5.09 -49.27 18.79
N GLN A 18 -4.31 -48.60 19.64
CA GLN A 18 -3.43 -47.51 19.26
C GLN A 18 -2.36 -48.04 18.28
N TYR A 19 -2.37 -47.57 17.03
CA TYR A 19 -1.24 -47.76 16.13
C TYR A 19 -0.18 -46.67 16.40
N PRO A 20 1.09 -47.02 16.65
CA PRO A 20 2.14 -46.04 16.86
C PRO A 20 2.40 -45.26 15.56
N ARG A 21 2.32 -43.92 15.64
CA ARG A 21 2.76 -43.03 14.56
C ARG A 21 4.28 -43.17 14.41
N GLN A 22 4.72 -43.89 13.39
CA GLN A 22 6.09 -43.76 12.90
C GLN A 22 6.28 -42.36 12.33
N THR A 23 7.03 -41.51 13.03
CA THR A 23 7.49 -40.22 12.53
C THR A 23 8.55 -40.47 11.47
N MET A 24 8.19 -40.30 10.20
CA MET A 24 9.15 -40.19 9.10
C MET A 24 9.96 -38.90 9.28
N PRO A 25 11.30 -38.94 9.30
CA PRO A 25 12.11 -37.73 9.33
C PRO A 25 11.89 -36.96 8.03
N ARG A 26 11.43 -35.72 8.16
CA ARG A 26 11.20 -34.79 7.05
C ARG A 26 12.56 -34.39 6.48
N ALA A 27 12.94 -34.95 5.34
CA ALA A 27 14.17 -34.61 4.64
C ALA A 27 14.20 -33.10 4.35
N THR A 28 15.08 -32.38 5.05
CA THR A 28 15.39 -30.97 4.77
C THR A 28 16.54 -30.90 3.77
N SER A 29 16.25 -31.26 2.53
CA SER A 29 17.15 -30.95 1.41
C SER A 29 16.92 -29.49 0.99
N LYS A 30 17.62 -28.54 1.64
CA LYS A 30 17.80 -27.20 1.08
C LYS A 30 18.83 -27.29 -0.04
N THR A 31 18.38 -27.55 -1.26
CA THR A 31 19.14 -27.19 -2.44
C THR A 31 19.37 -25.66 -2.38
N PRO A 32 20.61 -25.15 -2.48
CA PRO A 32 20.81 -23.71 -2.54
C PRO A 32 20.06 -23.19 -3.77
N ALA A 33 19.12 -22.27 -3.55
CA ALA A 33 18.43 -21.60 -4.64
C ALA A 33 19.49 -20.97 -5.55
N VAL A 34 19.50 -21.35 -6.83
CA VAL A 34 20.34 -20.70 -7.83
C VAL A 34 19.92 -19.24 -7.84
N THR A 35 20.75 -18.37 -7.25
CA THR A 35 20.48 -16.94 -7.19
C THR A 35 20.60 -16.38 -8.60
N ARG A 36 19.48 -15.92 -9.15
CA ARG A 36 19.50 -15.26 -10.45
C ARG A 36 20.38 -14.00 -10.37
N PRO A 37 21.11 -13.63 -11.44
CA PRO A 37 21.87 -12.38 -11.45
C PRO A 37 20.94 -11.19 -11.21
N HIS A 38 21.07 -10.52 -10.07
CA HIS A 38 20.27 -9.35 -9.70
C HIS A 38 20.97 -8.03 -10.03
N VAL A 39 22.21 -8.11 -10.51
CA VAL A 39 23.07 -6.96 -10.83
C VAL A 39 23.34 -6.93 -12.33
N LEU A 40 23.01 -5.80 -12.98
CA LEU A 40 23.39 -5.57 -14.37
C LEU A 40 24.92 -5.38 -14.47
N PRO A 41 25.57 -5.87 -15.55
CA PRO A 41 26.98 -5.59 -15.80
C PRO A 41 27.27 -4.07 -15.74
N PRO A 42 28.43 -3.62 -15.22
CA PRO A 42 28.66 -2.21 -14.92
C PRO A 42 28.40 -1.24 -16.08
N ALA A 43 28.78 -1.61 -17.30
CA ALA A 43 28.51 -0.80 -18.48
C ALA A 43 27.01 -0.67 -18.79
N ARG A 44 26.26 -1.78 -18.70
CA ARG A 44 24.81 -1.80 -18.89
C ARG A 44 24.09 -1.03 -17.78
N ARG A 45 24.54 -1.17 -16.54
CA ARG A 45 24.02 -0.41 -15.39
C ARG A 45 24.12 1.10 -15.63
N ARG A 46 25.31 1.60 -15.99
CA ARG A 46 25.53 3.03 -16.28
C ARG A 46 24.67 3.52 -17.44
N ALA A 47 24.56 2.74 -18.51
CA ALA A 47 23.72 3.10 -19.65
C ALA A 47 22.23 3.19 -19.28
N VAL A 48 21.72 2.24 -18.48
CA VAL A 48 20.34 2.27 -17.96
C VAL A 48 20.12 3.50 -17.08
N GLN A 49 21.03 3.76 -16.15
CA GLN A 49 20.97 4.92 -15.26
C GLN A 49 20.85 6.22 -16.07
N GLN A 50 21.78 6.43 -17.01
CA GLN A 50 21.82 7.64 -17.84
C GLN A 50 20.54 7.81 -18.67
N ARG A 51 20.06 6.75 -19.33
CA ARG A 51 18.89 6.85 -20.20
C ARG A 51 17.61 7.18 -19.43
N LEU A 52 17.43 6.60 -18.25
CA LEU A 52 16.26 6.85 -17.42
C LEU A 52 16.31 8.25 -16.77
N LEU A 53 17.49 8.72 -16.36
CA LEU A 53 17.67 10.07 -15.85
C LEU A 53 17.45 11.12 -16.95
N ASN A 54 18.02 10.92 -18.15
CA ASN A 54 17.77 11.82 -19.29
C ASN A 54 16.28 11.87 -19.65
N TRP A 55 15.62 10.72 -19.70
CA TRP A 55 14.18 10.67 -19.93
C TRP A 55 13.42 11.45 -18.86
N TYR A 56 13.81 11.32 -17.59
CA TYR A 56 13.17 12.06 -16.51
C TYR A 56 13.36 13.57 -16.63
N ASP A 57 14.56 14.04 -17.00
CA ASP A 57 14.82 15.47 -17.18
C ASP A 57 13.90 16.09 -18.27
N GLU A 58 13.56 15.32 -19.31
CA GLU A 58 12.66 15.74 -20.39
C GLU A 58 11.16 15.66 -20.02
N HIS A 59 10.77 14.81 -19.07
CA HIS A 59 9.36 14.45 -18.81
C HIS A 59 8.87 14.75 -17.38
N THR A 60 9.75 15.26 -16.51
CA THR A 60 9.47 15.48 -15.10
C THR A 60 8.31 16.47 -14.89
N GLN A 61 7.58 16.26 -13.80
CA GLN A 61 6.59 17.21 -13.31
C GLN A 61 7.04 17.81 -11.99
N PRO A 62 6.87 19.13 -11.81
CA PRO A 62 7.18 19.77 -10.55
C PRO A 62 6.14 19.37 -9.51
N PHE A 63 6.57 18.62 -8.49
CA PHE A 63 5.75 18.34 -7.31
C PHE A 63 6.34 19.02 -6.07
N PRO A 64 5.53 19.69 -5.23
CA PRO A 64 6.04 20.54 -4.14
C PRO A 64 6.98 19.81 -3.17
N TRP A 65 6.69 18.55 -2.84
CA TRP A 65 7.51 17.77 -1.92
C TRP A 65 8.86 17.33 -2.50
N ARG A 66 9.05 17.34 -3.83
CA ARG A 66 10.33 16.94 -4.46
C ARG A 66 11.45 17.96 -4.22
N SER A 67 11.11 19.23 -3.99
CA SER A 67 12.07 20.32 -3.74
C SER A 67 12.04 20.86 -2.30
N ALA A 68 11.10 20.42 -1.47
CA ALA A 68 10.84 21.02 -0.16
C ALA A 68 11.94 20.80 0.89
N ARG A 69 12.83 19.79 0.71
CA ARG A 69 13.86 19.40 1.71
C ARG A 69 13.29 19.31 3.13
N ASN A 70 12.10 18.74 3.25
CA ASN A 70 11.32 18.72 4.48
C ASN A 70 10.81 17.29 4.74
N PRO A 71 11.29 16.61 5.79
CA PRO A 71 10.88 15.25 6.14
C PRO A 71 9.38 15.10 6.37
N TYR A 72 8.73 16.08 6.98
CA TYR A 72 7.28 16.07 7.21
C TYR A 72 6.50 16.19 5.89
N ALA A 73 6.89 17.13 5.03
CA ALA A 73 6.31 17.27 3.70
C ALA A 73 6.47 15.99 2.86
N ALA A 74 7.65 15.37 2.89
CA ALA A 74 7.92 14.11 2.20
C ALA A 74 7.06 12.96 2.77
N LEU A 75 6.90 12.89 4.09
CA LEU A 75 6.05 11.90 4.76
C LEU A 75 4.58 12.03 4.32
N VAL A 76 4.03 13.25 4.34
CA VAL A 76 2.64 13.52 3.94
C VAL A 76 2.43 13.13 2.49
N ALA A 77 3.33 13.53 1.58
CA ALA A 77 3.24 13.19 0.17
C ALA A 77 3.31 11.67 -0.08
N ALA A 78 4.27 10.98 0.57
CA ALA A 78 4.43 9.54 0.45
C ALA A 78 3.19 8.78 0.91
N VAL A 79 2.64 9.15 2.07
CA VAL A 79 1.44 8.50 2.62
C VAL A 79 0.22 8.82 1.76
N ALA A 80 0.06 10.05 1.28
CA ALA A 80 -1.02 10.43 0.39
C ALA A 80 -0.97 9.66 -0.95
N ALA A 81 0.22 9.40 -1.50
CA ALA A 81 0.41 8.67 -2.76
C ALA A 81 0.08 7.17 -2.71
N GLN A 82 -0.03 6.58 -1.53
CA GLN A 82 -0.37 5.15 -1.41
C GLN A 82 -1.73 4.84 -2.04
N GLN A 83 -1.74 4.03 -3.11
CA GLN A 83 -2.97 3.61 -3.81
C GLN A 83 -3.90 4.77 -4.20
N THR A 84 -3.33 5.94 -4.50
CA THR A 84 -4.07 7.16 -4.82
C THR A 84 -3.51 7.77 -6.10
N GLN A 85 -4.39 8.21 -7.01
CA GLN A 85 -3.97 8.88 -8.23
C GLN A 85 -3.31 10.23 -7.92
N MET A 86 -2.26 10.59 -8.67
CA MET A 86 -1.44 11.77 -8.37
C MET A 86 -2.22 13.09 -8.34
N SER A 87 -3.23 13.27 -9.21
CA SER A 87 -4.13 14.44 -9.18
C SER A 87 -4.80 14.60 -7.81
N ARG A 88 -5.31 13.50 -7.25
CA ARG A 88 -5.94 13.48 -5.93
C ARG A 88 -4.93 13.67 -4.80
N VAL A 89 -3.69 13.19 -4.97
CA VAL A 89 -2.58 13.41 -4.04
C VAL A 89 -2.30 14.90 -3.92
N LEU A 90 -2.17 15.63 -5.04
CA LEU A 90 -1.90 17.06 -5.05
C LEU A 90 -2.98 17.85 -4.31
N GLU A 91 -4.25 17.53 -4.55
CA GLU A 91 -5.38 18.16 -3.86
C GLU A 91 -5.35 17.92 -2.34
N VAL A 92 -5.10 16.67 -1.90
CA VAL A 92 -5.06 16.36 -0.46
C VAL A 92 -3.84 17.00 0.19
N TYR A 93 -2.70 16.97 -0.49
CA TYR A 93 -1.44 17.51 -0.01
C TYR A 93 -1.55 19.03 0.22
N ALA A 94 -2.08 19.77 -0.75
CA ALA A 94 -2.24 21.22 -0.63
C ALA A 94 -3.13 21.60 0.58
N ARG A 95 -4.29 20.96 0.72
CA ARG A 95 -5.19 21.20 1.88
C ARG A 95 -4.53 20.79 3.20
N TRP A 96 -3.84 19.65 3.21
CA TRP A 96 -3.18 19.12 4.40
C TRP A 96 -2.07 20.04 4.89
N MET A 97 -1.16 20.45 4.00
CA MET A 97 -0.06 21.34 4.36
C MET A 97 -0.53 22.75 4.75
N THR A 98 -1.74 23.15 4.33
CA THR A 98 -2.37 24.40 4.78
C THR A 98 -2.92 24.27 6.21
N ALA A 99 -3.64 23.18 6.48
CA ALA A 99 -4.27 22.95 7.80
C ALA A 99 -3.25 22.55 8.88
N PHE A 100 -2.26 21.74 8.50
CA PHE A 100 -1.24 21.21 9.38
C PHE A 100 0.15 21.42 8.72
N PRO A 101 0.71 22.63 8.79
CA PRO A 101 2.00 22.93 8.17
C PRO A 101 3.17 22.16 8.78
N THR A 102 3.07 21.77 10.05
CA THR A 102 4.14 21.09 10.80
C THR A 102 3.66 19.81 11.48
N LEU A 103 4.62 18.97 11.92
CA LEU A 103 4.35 17.82 12.80
C LEU A 103 3.62 18.25 14.07
N ALA A 104 4.03 19.37 14.69
CA ALA A 104 3.42 19.87 15.91
C ALA A 104 1.96 20.30 15.71
N ASP A 105 1.64 20.94 14.57
CA ASP A 105 0.25 21.30 14.24
C ASP A 105 -0.61 20.06 14.04
N LEU A 106 -0.08 19.06 13.34
CA LEU A 106 -0.79 17.79 13.15
C LEU A 106 -0.98 17.03 14.47
N ALA A 107 0.01 17.03 15.37
CA ALA A 107 -0.06 16.33 16.65
C ALA A 107 -1.08 16.95 17.62
N ARG A 108 -1.30 18.27 17.53
CA ARG A 108 -2.30 19.02 18.33
C ARG A 108 -3.71 18.93 17.76
N ALA A 109 -3.88 18.49 16.52
CA ALA A 109 -5.16 18.50 15.84
C ALA A 109 -6.13 17.46 16.41
N ASP A 110 -7.41 17.81 16.46
CA ASP A 110 -8.46 16.83 16.77
C ASP A 110 -8.56 15.77 15.68
N ARG A 111 -8.84 14.53 16.09
CA ARG A 111 -9.00 13.40 15.16
C ARG A 111 -10.07 13.68 14.10
N ALA A 112 -11.13 14.40 14.46
CA ALA A 112 -12.17 14.82 13.52
C ALA A 112 -11.62 15.76 12.44
N ALA A 113 -10.87 16.80 12.81
CA ALA A 113 -10.27 17.75 11.88
C ALA A 113 -9.28 17.06 10.92
N VAL A 114 -8.49 16.11 11.41
CA VAL A 114 -7.59 15.28 10.60
C VAL A 114 -8.37 14.51 9.52
N LEU A 115 -9.45 13.85 9.90
CA LEU A 115 -10.27 13.04 8.99
C LEU A 115 -11.09 13.90 8.01
N GLN A 116 -11.53 15.08 8.42
CA GLN A 116 -12.17 16.08 7.56
C GLN A 116 -11.19 16.57 6.49
N THR A 117 -9.98 16.98 6.90
CA THR A 117 -8.94 17.51 6.00
C THR A 117 -8.51 16.47 4.96
N TRP A 118 -8.38 15.20 5.35
CA TRP A 118 -8.10 14.10 4.42
C TRP A 118 -9.20 13.92 3.37
N GLY A 119 -10.45 14.16 3.75
CA GLY A 119 -11.61 14.13 2.87
C GLY A 119 -11.73 12.80 2.10
N ARG A 120 -12.00 12.90 0.79
CA ARG A 120 -12.25 11.75 -0.08
C ARG A 120 -11.00 11.16 -0.75
N ALA A 121 -9.80 11.35 -0.18
CA ALA A 121 -8.56 10.76 -0.74
C ALA A 121 -8.47 9.23 -0.61
N GLY A 122 -9.49 8.58 -0.04
CA GLY A 122 -9.50 7.13 0.18
C GLY A 122 -8.61 6.69 1.34
N TYR A 123 -8.89 5.51 1.89
CA TYR A 123 -8.12 4.89 2.99
C TYR A 123 -7.85 5.86 4.17
N PRO A 124 -8.88 6.34 4.87
CA PRO A 124 -8.75 7.37 5.92
C PRO A 124 -7.90 6.94 7.13
N ARG A 125 -7.65 5.64 7.32
CA ARG A 125 -6.67 5.13 8.29
C ARG A 125 -5.25 5.66 8.07
N ARG A 126 -4.91 6.08 6.85
CA ARG A 126 -3.63 6.74 6.55
C ARG A 126 -3.51 8.09 7.26
N ALA A 127 -4.58 8.88 7.29
CA ALA A 127 -4.62 10.14 8.03
C ALA A 127 -4.49 9.90 9.54
N VAL A 128 -5.13 8.84 10.04
CA VAL A 128 -5.01 8.40 11.43
C VAL A 128 -3.57 8.05 11.77
N GLY A 129 -2.90 7.27 10.93
CA GLY A 129 -1.49 6.90 11.10
C GLY A 129 -0.54 8.10 11.04
N LEU A 130 -0.78 9.07 10.14
CA LEU A 130 -0.01 10.33 10.11
C LEU A 130 -0.16 11.11 11.41
N HIS A 131 -1.38 11.21 11.94
CA HIS A 131 -1.64 11.89 13.20
C HIS A 131 -0.95 11.18 14.38
N GLU A 132 -1.02 9.86 14.46
CA GLU A 132 -0.33 9.07 15.48
C GLU A 132 1.20 9.16 15.37
N THR A 133 1.72 9.17 14.14
CA THR A 133 3.13 9.41 13.87
C THR A 133 3.57 10.77 14.40
N ALA A 134 2.79 11.83 14.14
CA ALA A 134 3.10 13.16 14.62
C ALA A 134 3.11 13.23 16.15
N ARG A 135 2.10 12.67 16.81
CA ARG A 135 2.04 12.60 18.28
C ARG A 135 3.21 11.85 18.87
N ARG A 136 3.53 10.67 18.34
CA ARG A 136 4.69 9.89 18.78
C ARG A 136 5.99 10.66 18.64
N CYS A 137 6.16 11.41 17.54
CA CYS A 137 7.37 12.23 17.37
C CYS A 137 7.45 13.36 18.41
N MET A 138 6.31 13.97 18.77
CA MET A 138 6.27 14.99 19.83
C MET A 138 6.57 14.39 21.22
N GLU A 139 6.09 13.18 21.50
CA GLU A 139 6.23 12.51 22.79
C GLU A 139 7.61 11.88 23.00
N GLU A 140 8.18 11.25 21.96
CA GLU A 140 9.34 10.35 22.08
C GLU A 140 10.59 10.85 21.33
N ASN A 141 10.44 11.69 20.30
CA ASN A 141 11.53 12.04 19.37
C ASN A 141 11.86 13.54 19.37
N GLY A 142 11.56 14.27 20.44
CA GLY A 142 11.87 15.70 20.54
C GLY A 142 11.19 16.57 19.47
N GLY A 143 10.04 16.13 18.95
CA GLY A 143 9.28 16.85 17.94
C GLY A 143 9.79 16.73 16.51
N VAL A 144 10.70 15.79 16.22
CA VAL A 144 11.24 15.57 14.88
C VAL A 144 11.01 14.14 14.37
N LEU A 145 11.02 13.96 13.06
CA LEU A 145 11.10 12.62 12.47
C LEU A 145 12.51 12.06 12.67
N PRO A 146 12.65 10.79 13.10
CA PRO A 146 13.95 10.17 13.27
C PRO A 146 14.62 9.94 11.90
N ARG A 147 15.94 10.15 11.84
CA ARG A 147 16.75 9.84 10.65
C ARG A 147 17.03 8.35 10.51
N ASP A 148 17.10 7.63 11.63
CA ASP A 148 17.37 6.20 11.63
C ASP A 148 16.27 5.43 10.85
N PRO A 149 16.62 4.59 9.86
CA PRO A 149 15.63 3.89 9.04
C PRO A 149 14.75 2.90 9.81
N GLU A 150 15.21 2.32 10.91
CA GLU A 150 14.41 1.39 11.73
C GLU A 150 13.43 2.16 12.61
N ALA A 151 13.88 3.20 13.29
CA ALA A 151 13.04 4.10 14.07
C ALA A 151 11.96 4.76 13.19
N LEU A 152 12.31 5.17 11.97
CA LEU A 152 11.36 5.74 11.03
C LEU A 152 10.29 4.72 10.61
N ARG A 153 10.68 3.46 10.36
CA ARG A 153 9.75 2.36 10.04
C ARG A 153 8.90 1.88 11.21
N ALA A 154 9.33 2.17 12.45
CA ALA A 154 8.53 1.88 13.64
C ALA A 154 7.34 2.84 13.82
N LEU A 155 7.28 3.95 13.06
CA LEU A 155 6.18 4.90 13.11
C LEU A 155 4.91 4.37 12.44
N PRO A 156 3.71 4.70 12.97
CA PRO A 156 2.44 4.22 12.44
C PRO A 156 2.23 4.56 10.95
N GLY A 157 2.06 3.52 10.12
CA GLY A 157 1.81 3.69 8.67
C GLY A 157 3.06 4.02 7.84
N VAL A 158 4.25 3.98 8.43
CA VAL A 158 5.52 4.20 7.73
C VAL A 158 6.14 2.84 7.34
N GLY A 159 5.88 2.41 6.11
CA GLY A 159 6.53 1.23 5.53
C GLY A 159 7.89 1.55 4.89
N PRO A 160 8.60 0.53 4.35
CA PRO A 160 9.90 0.71 3.70
C PRO A 160 9.91 1.76 2.59
N PHE A 161 8.87 1.79 1.76
CA PHE A 161 8.72 2.80 0.70
C PHE A 161 8.62 4.23 1.27
N THR A 162 7.72 4.44 2.24
CA THR A 162 7.53 5.75 2.88
C THR A 162 8.81 6.23 3.55
N ALA A 163 9.49 5.33 4.27
CA ALA A 163 10.77 5.64 4.91
C ALA A 163 11.83 6.08 3.88
N ALA A 164 11.95 5.37 2.75
CA ALA A 164 12.87 5.74 1.69
C ALA A 164 12.55 7.11 1.05
N ILE A 165 11.27 7.45 0.89
CA ILE A 165 10.84 8.77 0.37
C ILE A 165 11.19 9.89 1.35
N VAL A 166 10.92 9.70 2.64
CA VAL A 166 11.29 10.66 3.69
C VAL A 166 12.80 10.85 3.74
N ARG A 167 13.58 9.77 3.67
CA ARG A 167 15.05 9.83 3.64
C ARG A 167 15.56 10.57 2.41
N THR A 168 15.03 10.24 1.23
CA THR A 168 15.45 10.87 -0.04
C THR A 168 15.13 12.37 -0.09
N PHE A 169 13.87 12.74 0.16
CA PHE A 169 13.42 14.12 -0.06
C PHE A 169 13.44 15.00 1.19
N GLY A 170 13.50 14.38 2.37
CA GLY A 170 13.55 15.08 3.66
C GLY A 170 14.96 15.17 4.23
N PHE A 171 15.71 14.08 4.17
CA PHE A 171 17.07 14.00 4.76
C PHE A 171 18.19 14.04 3.72
N GLU A 172 17.85 14.06 2.43
CA GLU A 172 18.79 14.09 1.31
C GLU A 172 19.73 12.87 1.26
N GLU A 173 19.20 11.72 1.66
CA GLU A 173 19.93 10.45 1.71
C GLU A 173 19.57 9.56 0.52
N ASP A 174 20.56 8.81 0.03
CA ASP A 174 20.32 7.78 -0.98
C ASP A 174 19.52 6.61 -0.38
N ALA A 175 18.25 6.51 -0.78
CA ALA A 175 17.37 5.45 -0.34
C ALA A 175 16.47 4.95 -1.50
N PRO A 176 16.64 3.70 -1.99
CA PRO A 176 15.77 3.13 -3.01
C PRO A 176 14.32 3.03 -2.54
N ALA A 177 13.41 3.80 -3.16
CA ALA A 177 12.00 3.83 -2.81
C ALA A 177 11.17 2.85 -3.65
N VAL A 178 11.32 1.55 -3.37
CA VAL A 178 10.74 0.46 -4.19
C VAL A 178 9.21 0.34 -4.03
N ASP A 179 8.48 0.88 -5.02
CA ASP A 179 7.04 0.69 -5.20
C ASP A 179 6.71 -0.40 -6.24
N THR A 180 5.43 -0.56 -6.58
CA THR A 180 4.98 -1.54 -7.59
C THR A 180 5.44 -1.21 -9.01
N ASN A 181 5.74 0.06 -9.32
CA ASN A 181 6.33 0.46 -10.59
C ASN A 181 7.78 0.01 -10.68
N ILE A 182 8.57 0.25 -9.64
CA ILE A 182 9.97 -0.15 -9.56
C ILE A 182 10.10 -1.67 -9.55
N VAL A 183 9.27 -2.39 -8.78
CA VAL A 183 9.20 -3.87 -8.83
C VAL A 183 9.02 -4.36 -10.26
N ARG A 184 8.08 -3.75 -11.00
CA ARG A 184 7.79 -4.14 -12.38
C ARG A 184 8.94 -3.83 -13.33
N ILE A 185 9.54 -2.64 -13.22
CA ILE A 185 10.69 -2.26 -14.05
C ILE A 185 11.86 -3.21 -13.81
N LEU A 186 12.26 -3.42 -12.55
CA LEU A 186 13.43 -4.23 -12.23
C LEU A 186 13.22 -5.71 -12.54
N GLY A 187 12.04 -6.25 -12.21
CA GLY A 187 11.66 -7.61 -12.58
C GLY A 187 11.77 -7.88 -14.09
N ARG A 188 11.25 -6.96 -14.91
CA ARG A 188 11.33 -7.09 -16.38
C ARG A 188 12.73 -6.83 -16.93
N LEU A 189 13.38 -5.77 -16.46
CA LEU A 189 14.68 -5.33 -16.96
C LEU A 189 15.78 -6.33 -16.63
N VAL A 190 15.83 -6.78 -15.37
CA VAL A 190 16.92 -7.60 -14.83
C VAL A 190 16.61 -9.09 -14.93
N PHE A 191 15.39 -9.50 -14.57
CA PHE A 191 15.04 -10.93 -14.42
C PHE A 191 14.25 -11.50 -15.60
N GLY A 192 13.68 -10.64 -16.46
CA GLY A 192 12.88 -11.08 -17.61
C GLY A 192 11.46 -11.54 -17.25
N ASP A 193 11.04 -11.31 -16.01
CA ASP A 193 9.74 -11.71 -15.50
C ASP A 193 8.65 -10.75 -16.02
N LEU A 194 7.62 -11.28 -16.70
CA LEU A 194 6.54 -10.45 -17.26
C LEU A 194 5.59 -9.92 -16.17
N GLN A 195 5.40 -10.72 -15.10
CA GLN A 195 4.64 -10.35 -13.91
C GLN A 195 5.50 -10.46 -12.62
N PRO A 196 6.44 -9.53 -12.39
CA PRO A 196 7.37 -9.58 -11.26
C PRO A 196 6.73 -9.61 -9.87
N ALA A 197 5.54 -9.03 -9.72
CA ALA A 197 4.81 -9.05 -8.45
C ALA A 197 4.42 -10.47 -8.01
N ARG A 198 4.35 -11.42 -8.94
CA ARG A 198 4.12 -12.85 -8.70
C ARG A 198 5.41 -13.66 -8.84
N ASP A 199 6.22 -13.32 -9.83
CA ASP A 199 7.27 -14.19 -10.36
C ASP A 199 8.68 -13.87 -9.81
N THR A 200 8.90 -12.66 -9.28
CA THR A 200 10.20 -12.24 -8.73
C THR A 200 10.15 -12.13 -7.20
N PRO A 201 11.01 -12.86 -6.45
CA PRO A 201 11.12 -12.71 -5.01
C PRO A 201 11.44 -11.26 -4.61
N ARG A 202 10.77 -10.76 -3.56
CA ARG A 202 10.94 -9.38 -3.10
C ARG A 202 12.39 -9.04 -2.75
N ALA A 203 13.11 -9.98 -2.13
CA ALA A 203 14.52 -9.79 -1.78
C ALA A 203 15.42 -9.59 -3.01
N GLU A 204 15.12 -10.24 -4.14
CA GLU A 204 15.87 -10.06 -5.40
C GLU A 204 15.61 -8.66 -6.00
N ILE A 205 14.37 -8.18 -5.92
CA ILE A 205 14.02 -6.82 -6.33
C ILE A 205 14.74 -5.79 -5.47
N ASP A 206 14.71 -5.93 -4.14
CA ASP A 206 15.34 -4.97 -3.22
C ASP A 206 16.87 -4.96 -3.39
N ALA A 207 17.50 -6.13 -3.62
CA ALA A 207 18.91 -6.23 -3.95
C ALA A 207 19.24 -5.56 -5.31
N SER A 208 18.40 -5.79 -6.33
CA SER A 208 18.57 -5.15 -7.64
C SER A 208 18.39 -3.63 -7.57
N ALA A 209 17.40 -3.16 -6.80
CA ALA A 209 17.14 -1.74 -6.58
C ALA A 209 18.32 -1.04 -5.91
N THR A 210 18.96 -1.71 -4.96
CA THR A 210 20.18 -1.23 -4.30
C THR A 210 21.35 -1.20 -5.27
N ALA A 211 21.57 -2.28 -6.03
CA ALA A 211 22.72 -2.42 -6.93
C ALA A 211 22.69 -1.48 -8.14
N ILE A 212 21.50 -1.06 -8.59
CA ILE A 212 21.30 -0.11 -9.70
C ILE A 212 21.22 1.34 -9.24
N PHE A 213 21.10 1.62 -7.94
CA PHE A 213 20.89 2.98 -7.44
C PHE A 213 22.12 3.86 -7.73
N PRO A 214 21.97 4.99 -8.44
CA PRO A 214 23.05 5.94 -8.62
C PRO A 214 23.25 6.78 -7.35
N THR A 215 24.47 6.78 -6.82
CA THR A 215 24.85 7.56 -5.62
C THR A 215 24.67 9.07 -5.86
N GLY A 216 24.09 9.78 -4.90
CA GLY A 216 23.82 11.21 -4.93
C GLY A 216 22.62 11.63 -5.78
N GLU A 217 21.98 10.69 -6.45
CA GLU A 217 20.94 10.95 -7.45
C GLU A 217 19.54 10.55 -6.97
N GLY A 218 19.38 10.17 -5.69
CA GLY A 218 18.11 9.69 -5.14
C GLY A 218 16.88 10.56 -5.46
N PRO A 219 16.93 11.89 -5.28
CA PRO A 219 15.83 12.79 -5.60
C PRO A 219 15.41 12.81 -7.08
N ARG A 220 16.29 12.38 -8.00
CA ARG A 220 15.99 12.23 -9.44
C ARG A 220 15.66 10.79 -9.80
N TRP A 221 16.43 9.83 -9.28
CA TRP A 221 16.32 8.41 -9.62
C TRP A 221 15.00 7.77 -9.19
N ASN A 222 14.59 8.00 -7.94
CA ASN A 222 13.33 7.47 -7.43
C ASN A 222 12.12 7.93 -8.28
N PRO A 223 11.90 9.23 -8.52
CA PRO A 223 10.79 9.67 -9.36
C PRO A 223 10.97 9.29 -10.83
N ALA A 224 12.20 9.23 -11.36
CA ALA A 224 12.44 8.74 -12.71
C ALA A 224 11.84 7.35 -12.92
N LEU A 225 12.13 6.40 -12.02
CA LEU A 225 11.59 5.04 -12.13
C LEU A 225 10.08 5.00 -11.90
N MET A 226 9.55 5.75 -10.94
CA MET A 226 8.10 5.79 -10.67
C MET A 226 7.33 6.33 -11.87
N ASP A 227 7.75 7.48 -12.41
CA ASP A 227 7.11 8.15 -13.54
C ASP A 227 7.28 7.29 -14.81
N TYR A 228 8.45 6.67 -15.00
CA TYR A 228 8.70 5.77 -16.12
C TYR A 228 7.83 4.52 -16.07
N GLY A 229 7.64 3.94 -14.88
CA GLY A 229 6.76 2.78 -14.71
C GLY A 229 5.29 3.15 -14.92
N ALA A 230 4.89 4.35 -14.52
CA ALA A 230 3.53 4.83 -14.71
C ALA A 230 3.20 5.15 -16.18
N ARG A 231 4.19 5.56 -16.99
CA ARG A 231 3.97 6.07 -18.36
C ARG A 231 4.46 5.15 -19.48
N VAL A 232 5.56 4.43 -19.27
CA VAL A 232 6.23 3.63 -20.32
C VAL A 232 6.17 2.15 -19.99
N CYS A 233 6.77 1.75 -18.87
CA CYS A 233 6.76 0.36 -18.43
C CYS A 233 5.49 0.07 -17.63
N THR A 234 4.31 0.27 -18.21
CA THR A 234 3.00 0.00 -17.58
C THR A 234 2.70 -1.51 -17.57
N PRO A 235 1.58 -2.01 -16.99
CA PRO A 235 1.19 -3.41 -17.13
C PRO A 235 1.16 -3.89 -18.59
N ASN A 236 0.71 -3.03 -19.51
CA ASN A 236 0.77 -3.19 -20.97
C ASN A 236 1.85 -2.26 -21.54
N PRO A 237 3.14 -2.65 -21.51
CA PRO A 237 4.24 -1.71 -21.68
C PRO A 237 4.36 -1.18 -23.11
N HIS A 238 4.77 0.08 -23.24
CA HIS A 238 5.10 0.70 -24.52
C HIS A 238 6.56 0.42 -24.89
N CYS A 239 6.86 -0.83 -25.23
CA CYS A 239 8.23 -1.30 -25.47
C CYS A 239 8.93 -0.62 -26.66
N ASP A 240 8.20 -0.12 -27.64
CA ASP A 240 8.78 0.49 -28.85
C ASP A 240 9.34 1.89 -28.62
N VAL A 241 8.85 2.59 -27.59
CA VAL A 241 9.37 3.90 -27.15
C VAL A 241 10.24 3.79 -25.89
N CYS A 242 10.47 2.58 -25.40
CA CYS A 242 11.19 2.36 -24.15
C CYS A 242 12.71 2.57 -24.35
N VAL A 243 13.27 3.58 -23.70
CA VAL A 243 14.69 3.98 -23.84
C VAL A 243 15.68 2.90 -23.39
N VAL A 244 15.23 1.94 -22.57
CA VAL A 244 16.04 0.80 -22.09
C VAL A 244 15.64 -0.54 -22.72
N ALA A 245 14.79 -0.55 -23.75
CA ALA A 245 14.27 -1.79 -24.38
C ALA A 245 15.39 -2.73 -24.85
N SER A 246 16.44 -2.19 -25.47
CA SER A 246 17.58 -2.98 -25.97
C SER A 246 18.41 -3.66 -24.87
N MET A 247 18.17 -3.32 -23.60
CA MET A 247 18.88 -3.88 -22.44
C MET A 247 17.95 -4.68 -21.51
N CYS A 248 16.67 -4.80 -21.86
CA CYS A 248 15.63 -5.41 -21.03
C CYS A 248 15.50 -6.91 -21.31
N ALA A 249 15.70 -7.72 -20.27
CA ALA A 249 15.58 -9.17 -20.35
C ALA A 249 14.18 -9.64 -20.79
N ALA A 250 13.13 -8.90 -20.46
CA ALA A 250 11.75 -9.21 -20.87
C ALA A 250 11.40 -8.78 -22.30
N ARG A 251 12.20 -7.92 -22.97
CA ARG A 251 11.85 -7.35 -24.28
C ARG A 251 11.57 -8.39 -25.37
N PRO A 252 12.37 -9.49 -25.51
CA PRO A 252 12.11 -10.50 -26.53
C PRO A 252 10.75 -11.18 -26.39
N ARG A 253 10.31 -11.43 -25.15
CA ARG A 253 9.01 -12.05 -24.84
C ARG A 253 7.84 -11.16 -25.23
N PHE A 254 7.92 -9.87 -24.89
CA PHE A 254 6.95 -8.89 -25.38
C PHE A 254 6.99 -8.73 -26.91
N ALA A 255 8.15 -8.89 -27.56
CA ALA A 255 8.26 -8.88 -29.03
C ALA A 255 7.55 -10.07 -29.67
N ALA A 256 7.54 -11.21 -28.99
CA ALA A 256 6.85 -12.44 -29.41
C ALA A 256 5.33 -12.40 -29.13
N GLY A 257 4.80 -11.30 -28.58
CA GLY A 257 3.38 -11.14 -28.30
C GLY A 257 2.92 -11.68 -26.94
N GLU A 258 3.82 -12.08 -26.05
CA GLU A 258 3.44 -12.45 -24.69
C GLU A 258 2.92 -11.23 -23.91
N VAL A 259 1.93 -11.45 -23.05
CA VAL A 259 1.30 -10.42 -22.23
C VAL A 259 1.48 -10.68 -20.73
N ALA A 260 1.52 -9.62 -19.94
CA ALA A 260 1.60 -9.73 -18.48
C ALA A 260 0.20 -9.92 -17.90
N GLU A 261 -0.10 -11.13 -17.42
CA GLU A 261 -1.39 -11.41 -16.79
C GLU A 261 -1.59 -10.65 -15.48
N PRO A 262 -2.78 -10.10 -15.21
CA PRO A 262 -3.05 -9.38 -13.96
C PRO A 262 -3.01 -10.32 -12.75
N VAL A 263 -2.35 -9.90 -11.66
CA VAL A 263 -2.24 -10.69 -10.42
C VAL A 263 -3.60 -10.91 -9.74
N ARG A 264 -4.51 -9.93 -9.83
CA ARG A 264 -5.85 -10.04 -9.25
C ARG A 264 -6.81 -9.05 -9.89
N ALA A 265 -8.05 -9.48 -10.14
CA ALA A 265 -9.15 -8.59 -10.50
C ALA A 265 -9.68 -7.87 -9.24
N GLN A 266 -9.85 -6.55 -9.32
CA GLN A 266 -10.54 -5.79 -8.28
C GLN A 266 -12.05 -5.90 -8.48
N ALA A 267 -12.77 -6.33 -7.44
CA ALA A 267 -14.23 -6.36 -7.45
C ALA A 267 -14.83 -4.96 -7.69
N ALA A 268 -16.01 -4.91 -8.30
CA ALA A 268 -16.73 -3.69 -8.57
C ALA A 268 -16.92 -2.83 -7.31
N PHE A 269 -16.84 -1.51 -7.48
CA PHE A 269 -17.04 -0.57 -6.39
C PHE A 269 -18.53 -0.43 -6.03
N GLU A 270 -19.39 -0.37 -7.03
CA GLU A 270 -20.84 -0.25 -6.86
C GLU A 270 -21.40 -1.47 -6.10
N GLY A 271 -22.22 -1.22 -5.07
CA GLY A 271 -22.78 -2.24 -4.19
C GLY A 271 -21.80 -2.83 -3.16
N SER A 272 -20.52 -2.42 -3.18
CA SER A 272 -19.51 -2.98 -2.28
C SER A 272 -19.61 -2.45 -0.83
N GLU A 273 -19.04 -3.21 0.11
CA GLU A 273 -18.77 -2.73 1.48
C GLU A 273 -18.02 -1.40 1.48
N ARG A 274 -17.08 -1.20 0.54
CA ARG A 274 -16.25 0.00 0.44
C ARG A 274 -17.09 1.24 0.12
N GLN A 275 -18.06 1.11 -0.79
CA GLN A 275 -18.99 2.19 -1.12
C GLN A 275 -19.87 2.52 0.09
N ALA A 276 -20.46 1.51 0.74
CA ALA A 276 -21.30 1.71 1.92
C ALA A 276 -20.55 2.42 3.04
N ARG A 277 -19.30 2.01 3.32
CA ARG A 277 -18.42 2.68 4.29
C ARG A 277 -18.11 4.12 3.90
N GLY A 278 -17.87 4.35 2.61
CA GLY A 278 -17.62 5.68 2.06
C GLY A 278 -18.82 6.62 2.28
N ARG A 279 -20.05 6.14 2.10
CA ARG A 279 -21.27 6.91 2.37
C ARG A 279 -21.42 7.28 3.84
N VAL A 280 -21.19 6.33 4.76
CA VAL A 280 -21.21 6.62 6.21
C VAL A 280 -20.17 7.68 6.58
N MET A 281 -18.93 7.51 6.14
CA MET A 281 -17.87 8.50 6.37
C MET A 281 -18.19 9.86 5.76
N GLN A 282 -18.86 9.89 4.62
CA GLN A 282 -19.27 11.13 3.98
C GLN A 282 -20.28 11.90 4.85
N VAL A 283 -21.32 11.21 5.33
CA VAL A 283 -22.33 11.81 6.22
C VAL A 283 -21.71 12.38 7.49
N LEU A 284 -20.74 11.65 8.09
CA LEU A 284 -20.04 12.10 9.29
C LEU A 284 -19.14 13.32 9.04
N ARG A 285 -18.48 13.40 7.88
CA ARG A 285 -17.69 14.58 7.51
C ARG A 285 -18.56 15.81 7.26
N ASP A 286 -19.69 15.63 6.58
CA ASP A 286 -20.63 16.70 6.25
C ASP A 286 -21.40 17.22 7.48
N ALA A 287 -21.21 16.60 8.64
CA ALA A 287 -21.75 17.08 9.91
C ALA A 287 -20.80 18.06 10.62
N GLU A 288 -19.60 18.32 10.08
CA GLU A 288 -18.65 19.34 10.56
C GLU A 288 -18.36 19.26 12.07
N GLY A 289 -18.31 18.03 12.61
CA GLY A 289 -18.04 17.78 14.03
C GLY A 289 -19.30 17.64 14.90
N ALA A 290 -20.48 18.00 14.39
CA ALA A 290 -21.74 17.79 15.09
C ALA A 290 -22.11 16.29 15.17
N PRO A 291 -22.54 15.79 16.34
CA PRO A 291 -23.10 14.45 16.46
C PRO A 291 -24.32 14.25 15.56
N VAL A 292 -24.38 13.12 14.84
CA VAL A 292 -25.49 12.74 13.97
C VAL A 292 -26.29 11.61 14.61
N LEU A 293 -27.61 11.76 14.71
CA LEU A 293 -28.51 10.67 15.13
C LEU A 293 -28.40 9.47 14.19
N LEU A 294 -28.34 8.25 14.73
CA LEU A 294 -28.14 7.03 13.92
C LEU A 294 -29.23 6.83 12.86
N GLY A 295 -30.48 7.17 13.17
CA GLY A 295 -31.58 7.09 12.20
C GLY A 295 -31.37 8.03 11.01
N ALA A 296 -30.96 9.27 11.29
CA ALA A 296 -30.65 10.26 10.25
C ALA A 296 -29.39 9.88 9.47
N LEU A 297 -28.35 9.36 10.15
CA LEU A 297 -27.13 8.88 9.52
C LEU A 297 -27.42 7.76 8.52
N ALA A 298 -28.17 6.74 8.93
CA ALA A 298 -28.49 5.62 8.05
C ALA A 298 -29.29 6.08 6.83
N LYS A 299 -30.30 6.94 7.04
CA LYS A 299 -31.08 7.53 5.94
C LYS A 299 -30.20 8.31 4.96
N ARG A 300 -29.34 9.20 5.46
CA ARG A 300 -28.40 10.00 4.63
C ARG A 300 -27.34 9.14 3.94
N ALA A 301 -26.98 8.00 4.51
CA ALA A 301 -26.06 7.02 3.91
C ALA A 301 -26.74 6.11 2.86
N GLY A 302 -28.04 6.34 2.58
CA GLY A 302 -28.81 5.63 1.56
C GLY A 302 -29.48 4.35 2.04
N ALA A 303 -29.58 4.10 3.35
CA ALA A 303 -30.29 2.93 3.88
C ALA A 303 -31.79 3.20 3.96
N THR A 304 -32.56 2.43 3.18
CA THR A 304 -34.03 2.51 3.08
C THR A 304 -34.72 1.36 3.81
N THR A 305 -34.09 0.18 3.85
CA THR A 305 -34.63 -1.03 4.51
C THR A 305 -34.08 -1.22 5.92
N THR A 306 -34.70 -2.11 6.69
CA THR A 306 -34.24 -2.47 8.04
C THR A 306 -32.90 -3.20 8.01
N GLU A 307 -32.67 -4.05 7.00
CA GLU A 307 -31.40 -4.75 6.81
C GLU A 307 -30.26 -3.77 6.51
N GLU A 308 -30.48 -2.82 5.60
CA GLU A 308 -29.49 -1.78 5.27
C GLU A 308 -29.16 -0.91 6.49
N ARG A 309 -30.16 -0.56 7.31
CA ARG A 309 -29.95 0.18 8.56
C ARG A 309 -29.11 -0.63 9.56
N THR A 310 -29.34 -1.94 9.68
CA THR A 310 -28.51 -2.82 10.51
C THR A 310 -27.07 -2.89 9.99
N ARG A 311 -26.89 -3.00 8.67
CA ARG A 311 -25.57 -2.98 8.05
C ARG A 311 -24.82 -1.68 8.33
N VAL A 312 -25.47 -0.53 8.24
CA VAL A 312 -24.86 0.77 8.60
C VAL A 312 -24.38 0.79 10.05
N ARG A 313 -25.15 0.23 11.00
CA ARG A 313 -24.72 0.15 12.41
C ARG A 313 -23.48 -0.74 12.60
N ILE A 314 -23.42 -1.88 11.92
CA ILE A 314 -22.24 -2.77 11.93
C ILE A 314 -21.02 -2.04 11.36
N LEU A 315 -21.18 -1.38 10.21
CA LEU A 315 -20.11 -0.61 9.58
C LEU A 315 -19.63 0.53 10.47
N LEU A 316 -20.54 1.21 11.16
CA LEU A 316 -20.19 2.29 12.08
C LEU A 316 -19.40 1.78 13.29
N ARG A 317 -19.76 0.63 13.87
CA ARG A 317 -18.98 0.02 14.97
C ARG A 317 -17.56 -0.30 14.52
N ARG A 318 -17.41 -0.91 13.34
CA ARG A 318 -16.07 -1.18 12.74
C ARG A 318 -15.30 0.12 12.51
N LEU A 319 -15.95 1.17 11.99
CA LEU A 319 -15.34 2.48 11.84
C LEU A 319 -14.85 3.05 13.18
N ALA A 320 -15.58 2.80 14.27
CA ALA A 320 -15.19 3.23 15.60
C ALA A 320 -14.01 2.44 16.17
N GLU A 321 -13.99 1.11 15.98
CA GLU A 321 -12.84 0.25 16.32
C GLU A 321 -11.56 0.69 15.57
N GLU A 322 -11.70 1.21 14.36
CA GLU A 322 -10.59 1.76 13.57
C GLU A 322 -10.19 3.20 13.96
N GLY A 323 -10.88 3.83 14.93
CA GLY A 323 -10.65 5.21 15.33
C GLY A 323 -11.08 6.26 14.30
N LEU A 324 -11.92 5.88 13.35
CA LEU A 324 -12.42 6.76 12.28
C LEU A 324 -13.72 7.47 12.63
N ALA A 325 -14.46 6.91 13.58
CA ALA A 325 -15.73 7.44 14.06
C ALA A 325 -15.87 7.12 15.55
N TRP A 326 -16.92 7.65 16.16
CA TRP A 326 -17.39 7.21 17.46
C TRP A 326 -18.91 7.00 17.42
N THR A 327 -19.43 6.23 18.37
CA THR A 327 -20.87 6.05 18.57
C THR A 327 -21.19 5.82 20.04
N ASP A 328 -22.28 6.40 20.52
CA ASP A 328 -22.82 6.17 21.88
C ASP A 328 -24.05 5.23 21.87
N GLY A 329 -24.36 4.65 20.71
CA GLY A 329 -25.54 3.81 20.49
C GLY A 329 -26.78 4.59 20.03
N GLN A 330 -26.80 5.92 20.14
CA GLN A 330 -27.88 6.81 19.67
C GLN A 330 -27.40 7.81 18.62
N ARG A 331 -26.17 8.30 18.78
CA ARG A 331 -25.49 9.27 17.94
C ARG A 331 -24.13 8.75 17.52
N ALA A 332 -23.61 9.37 16.47
CA ALA A 332 -22.29 9.09 15.94
C ALA A 332 -21.60 10.37 15.49
N GLY A 333 -20.28 10.37 15.50
CA GLY A 333 -19.47 11.47 14.99
C GLY A 333 -18.15 10.96 14.42
N LEU A 334 -17.36 11.88 13.88
CA LEU A 334 -16.07 11.58 13.27
C LEU A 334 -14.95 11.54 14.32
N GLY A 335 -13.98 10.65 14.16
CA GLY A 335 -12.82 10.57 15.06
C GLY A 335 -13.18 10.12 16.48
N GLN A 336 -12.62 10.76 17.50
CA GLN A 336 -12.85 10.42 18.91
C GLN A 336 -14.11 11.11 19.45
N ARG A 337 -14.76 10.46 20.43
CA ARG A 337 -15.93 11.02 21.10
C ARG A 337 -15.53 12.28 21.88
N PRO A 338 -16.21 13.42 21.71
CA PRO A 338 -16.03 14.58 22.59
C PRO A 338 -16.32 14.19 24.04
N ALA A 339 -15.57 14.78 24.98
CA ALA A 339 -15.72 14.55 26.41
C ALA A 339 -17.13 14.83 26.92
#